data_AF-A0A2V8SUF6-F1
#
_entry.id   AF-A0A2V8SUF6-F1
#
_cell.length_a   1.000
_cell.length_b   1.000
_cell.length_c   1.000
_cell.angle_alpha   90.00
_cell.angle_beta   90.00
_cell.angle_gamma   90.00
#
_symmetry.space_group_name_H-M   'P 1'
#
loop_
_entity.id
_entity.type
_entity.pdbx_description
1 polymer ?
#
loop_
_entity_poly.entity_id
_entity_poly.type
_entity_poly.pdbx_seq_one_letter_code
_entity_poly.pdbx_strand_id
1 'polypeptide(L)' 'AVMKADPVTVAPDTPTLDAIGLMRARKVGCLPVVENGTLVGIITAQDFLDASARLFEQHLKAREEPARGAASATPA' A
#
# COMPACT_ATOMS: atom_id res chain seq x y z
N ALA A 1 -11.90 29.09 -11.19
CA ALA A 1 -12.34 27.68 -11.12
C ALA A 1 -11.46 26.94 -10.13
N VAL A 2 -12.01 26.02 -9.34
CA VAL A 2 -11.29 25.30 -8.27
C VAL A 2 -10.88 23.88 -8.69
N MET A 3 -11.68 23.23 -9.54
CA MET A 3 -11.43 21.86 -10.03
C MET A 3 -10.49 21.84 -11.24
N LYS A 4 -9.67 20.79 -11.33
CA LYS A 4 -8.87 20.49 -12.52
C LYS A 4 -9.68 19.61 -13.48
N ALA A 5 -9.83 20.06 -14.72
CA ALA A 5 -10.36 19.22 -15.80
C ALA A 5 -9.32 18.14 -16.16
N ASP A 6 -9.79 16.93 -16.44
CA ASP A 6 -8.98 15.78 -16.86
C ASP A 6 -7.95 15.30 -15.81
N PRO A 7 -8.42 14.72 -14.68
CA PRO A 7 -7.53 14.09 -13.73
C PRO A 7 -6.80 12.89 -14.37
N VAL A 8 -5.60 12.59 -13.87
CA VAL A 8 -4.89 11.36 -14.23
C VAL A 8 -5.61 10.19 -13.57
N THR A 9 -5.97 9.17 -14.36
CA THR A 9 -6.72 7.99 -13.89
C THR A 9 -5.94 6.70 -14.12
N VAL A 10 -6.40 5.61 -13.50
CA VAL A 10 -5.87 4.25 -13.68
C VAL A 10 -7.02 3.24 -13.86
N ALA A 11 -6.71 2.06 -14.38
CA ALA A 11 -7.67 0.95 -14.49
C ALA A 11 -7.70 0.12 -13.18
N PRO A 12 -8.78 -0.64 -12.90
CA PRO A 12 -8.88 -1.45 -11.67
C PRO A 12 -7.79 -2.51 -11.51
N ASP A 13 -7.22 -2.99 -12.62
CA ASP A 13 -6.17 -3.99 -12.71
C ASP A 13 -4.76 -3.38 -12.77
N THR A 14 -4.63 -2.04 -12.71
CA THR A 14 -3.32 -1.38 -12.70
C THR A 14 -2.52 -1.82 -11.48
N PRO A 15 -1.29 -2.35 -11.65
CA PRO A 15 -0.47 -2.78 -10.54
C PRO A 15 -0.24 -1.65 -9.53
N THR A 16 -0.31 -1.99 -8.24
CA THR A 16 -0.17 -1.02 -7.15
C THR A 16 1.11 -0.18 -7.25
N LEU A 17 2.24 -0.80 -7.58
CA LEU A 17 3.52 -0.11 -7.73
C LEU A 17 3.53 0.87 -8.92
N ASP A 18 2.82 0.54 -10.00
CA ASP A 18 2.70 1.42 -11.16
C ASP A 18 1.82 2.63 -10.84
N ALA A 19 0.73 2.43 -10.10
CA ALA A 19 -0.11 3.52 -9.60
C ALA A 19 0.68 4.47 -8.68
N ILE A 20 1.47 3.94 -7.75
CA ILE A 20 2.38 4.74 -6.88
C ILE A 20 3.42 5.49 -7.73
N GLY A 21 4.02 4.82 -8.71
CA GLY A 21 4.97 5.42 -9.64
C GLY A 21 4.37 6.58 -10.41
N LEU A 22 3.13 6.41 -10.89
CA LEU A 22 2.38 7.45 -11.60
C LEU A 22 2.04 8.64 -10.70
N MET A 23 1.59 8.40 -9.47
CA MET A 23 1.36 9.45 -8.47
C MET A 23 2.62 10.29 -8.25
N ARG A 24 3.77 9.64 -8.07
CA ARG A 24 5.06 10.31 -7.87
C ARG A 24 5.51 11.09 -9.10
N ALA A 25 5.40 10.51 -10.29
CA ALA A 25 5.79 11.14 -11.55
C ALA A 25 4.92 12.37 -11.87
N ARG A 26 3.62 12.29 -11.59
CA ARG A 26 2.65 13.38 -11.85
C ARG A 26 2.47 14.34 -10.69
N LYS A 27 3.12 14.08 -9.54
CA LYS A 27 3.00 14.84 -8.29
C LYS A 27 1.54 15.00 -7.84
N VAL A 28 0.78 13.91 -7.90
CA VAL A 28 -0.63 13.86 -7.47
C VAL A 28 -0.78 12.91 -6.29
N GLY A 29 -1.68 13.25 -5.36
CA GLY A 29 -1.93 12.46 -4.16
C GLY A 29 -3.14 11.51 -4.28
N CYS A 30 -3.86 11.54 -5.39
CA CYS A 30 -4.99 10.65 -5.66
C CYS A 30 -5.06 10.27 -7.14
N LEU A 31 -5.61 9.10 -7.40
CA LEU A 31 -5.89 8.57 -8.72
C LEU A 31 -7.33 8.02 -8.71
N PRO A 32 -8.24 8.59 -9.52
CA PRO A 32 -9.51 7.97 -9.81
C PRO A 32 -9.30 6.66 -10.58
N VAL A 33 -10.01 5.61 -10.18
CA VAL A 33 -10.01 4.30 -10.84
C VAL A 33 -11.20 4.24 -11.77
N VAL A 34 -10.94 4.05 -13.07
CA VAL A 34 -11.95 4.11 -14.12
C VAL A 34 -11.96 2.80 -14.90
N GLU A 35 -13.16 2.24 -15.09
CA GLU A 35 -13.41 1.06 -15.90
C GLU A 35 -14.49 1.37 -16.93
N ASN A 36 -14.23 1.10 -18.22
CA ASN A 36 -15.18 1.37 -19.31
C ASN A 36 -15.74 2.81 -19.30
N GLY A 37 -14.89 3.80 -18.99
CA GLY A 37 -15.28 5.22 -18.90
C GLY A 37 -16.07 5.60 -17.65
N THR A 38 -16.32 4.66 -16.73
CA THR A 38 -17.05 4.88 -15.48
C THR A 38 -16.09 4.94 -14.31
N LEU A 39 -16.27 5.91 -13.42
CA LEU A 39 -15.53 5.98 -12.15
C LEU A 39 -16.02 4.88 -11.21
N VAL A 40 -15.14 3.94 -10.88
CA VAL A 40 -15.45 2.79 -10.01
C VAL A 40 -14.78 2.86 -8.64
N GLY A 41 -13.82 3.77 -8.45
CA GLY A 41 -13.16 3.95 -7.16
C GLY A 41 -12.15 5.09 -7.16
N ILE A 42 -11.52 5.29 -6.01
CA ILE A 42 -10.44 6.25 -5.82
C ILE A 42 -9.38 5.58 -4.96
N ILE A 43 -8.11 5.81 -5.28
CA ILE A 43 -7.00 5.50 -4.39
C ILE A 43 -6.18 6.76 -4.12
N THR A 44 -5.73 6.90 -2.89
CA THR A 44 -4.96 8.03 -2.40
C THR A 44 -3.60 7.59 -1.88
N ALA A 45 -2.67 8.54 -1.76
CA ALA A 45 -1.38 8.29 -1.13
C ALA A 45 -1.52 7.80 0.33
N GLN A 46 -2.60 8.20 1.02
CA GLN A 46 -2.86 7.77 2.40
C GLN A 46 -3.19 6.28 2.47
N ASP A 47 -3.97 5.75 1.50
CA ASP A 47 -4.30 4.32 1.46
C ASP A 47 -3.04 3.46 1.36
N PHE A 48 -2.03 3.92 0.60
CA PHE A 48 -0.73 3.26 0.52
C PHE A 48 0.08 3.39 1.81
N LEU A 49 0.03 4.55 2.47
CA LEU A 49 0.71 4.73 3.75
C LEU A 49 0.14 3.77 4.80
N ASP A 50 -1.18 3.69 4.91
CA ASP A 50 -1.87 2.79 5.84
C ASP A 50 -1.58 1.32 5.54
N ALA A 51 -1.60 0.92 4.26
CA ALA A 51 -1.24 -0.43 3.84
C ALA A 51 0.22 -0.76 4.19
N SER A 52 1.14 0.19 3.97
CA SER A 52 2.56 0.01 4.29
C SER A 52 2.80 -0.09 5.79
N ALA A 53 2.15 0.75 6.60
CA ALA A 53 2.27 0.74 8.05
C ALA A 53 1.86 -0.62 8.64
N ARG A 54 0.72 -1.16 8.19
CA ARG A 54 0.26 -2.50 8.57
C ARG A 54 1.28 -3.58 8.20
N LEU A 55 1.87 -3.50 7.01
CA LEU A 55 2.87 -4.46 6.56
C LEU A 55 4.16 -4.40 7.38
N PHE A 56 4.62 -3.19 7.72
CA PHE A 56 5.79 -2.98 8.57
C PHE A 56 5.56 -3.50 9.99
N GLU A 57 4.40 -3.22 10.59
CA GLU A 57 4.05 -3.73 11.92
C GLU A 57 4.08 -5.27 11.97
N GLN A 58 3.55 -5.93 10.94
CA GLN A 58 3.58 -7.39 10.83
C GLN A 58 5.02 -7.93 10.75
N HIS A 59 5.87 -7.29 9.96
CA HIS A 59 7.27 -7.70 9.83
C HIS A 59 8.09 -7.44 11.10
N LEU A 60 7.80 -6.38 11.84
CA LEU A 60 8.48 -6.07 13.09
C LEU A 60 8.07 -7.05 14.21
N LYS A 61 6.76 -7.31 14.37
CA LYS A 61 6.25 -8.28 15.35
C LYS A 61 6.75 -9.71 15.10
N ALA A 62 6.86 -10.12 13.84
CA ALA A 62 7.37 -11.44 13.48
C ALA A 62 8.86 -11.64 13.84
N ARG A 63 9.62 -10.56 14.04
CA ARG A 63 11.04 -10.62 14.46
C ARG A 63 11.21 -10.62 15.98
N GLU A 64 10.17 -10.28 16.72
CA GLU A 64 10.18 -10.20 18.18
C GLU A 64 9.77 -11.50 18.88
N GLU A 65 9.31 -12.54 18.16
CA GLU A 65 9.22 -13.89 18.75
C GLU A 65 10.64 -14.45 18.96
N PRO A 66 11.15 -14.51 20.21
CA PRO A 66 12.44 -15.09 20.47
C PRO A 66 12.30 -16.61 20.34
N ALA A 67 13.38 -17.25 19.92
CA ALA A 67 13.58 -18.69 19.99
C ALA A 67 13.28 -19.24 21.40
N ARG A 68 12.01 -19.54 21.71
CA ARG A 68 11.63 -20.24 22.93
C ARG A 68 11.65 -21.73 22.64
N GLY A 69 12.86 -22.28 22.52
CA GLY A 69 13.01 -23.69 22.23
C GLY A 69 14.45 -24.17 22.03
N ALA A 70 15.40 -23.82 22.90
CA ALA A 70 16.61 -24.62 23.09
C ALA A 70 17.40 -24.14 24.32
N ALA A 71 17.39 -24.97 25.38
CA ALA A 71 18.44 -25.21 26.39
C ALA A 71 17.75 -25.74 27.66
N SER A 72 17.51 -27.05 27.74
CA SER A 72 18.45 -28.10 28.19
C SER A 72 18.10 -28.52 29.62
N ALA A 73 17.28 -29.57 29.71
CA ALA A 73 17.25 -30.41 30.89
C ALA A 73 18.61 -31.14 30.95
N THR A 74 19.34 -30.93 32.03
CA THR A 74 20.39 -31.87 32.46
C THR A 74 19.99 -32.40 33.83
N PRO A 75 19.57 -33.67 33.93
CA PRO A 75 19.70 -34.42 35.17
C PRO A 75 20.60 -35.63 34.92
N ALA A 76 21.82 -35.57 35.46
CA ALA A 76 22.62 -36.71 35.90
C ALA A 76 23.75 -36.20 36.79
#